data_AF-A0A350UWI5-F1
#
_entry.id   AF-A0A350UWI5-F1
#
_cell.length_a   1.000
_cell.length_b   1.000
_cell.length_c   1.000
_cell.angle_alpha   90.00
_cell.angle_beta   90.00
_cell.angle_gamma   90.00
#
_symmetry.space_group_name_H-M   'P 1'
#
loop_
_entity.id
_entity.type
_entity.pdbx_description
1 polymer ?
#
loop_
_entity_poly.entity_id
_entity_poly.type
_entity_poly.pdbx_seq_one_letter_code
_entity_poly.pdbx_strand_id
1 'polypeptide(L)' 'WGLEKSILTEADYVLDPIDGVGEYNHLSVRAAVAIILDRLLAR' A
#
# COMPACT_ATOMS: atom_id res chain seq x y z
N TRP A 1 11.37 4.56 -4.74
CA TRP A 1 10.61 5.37 -5.70
C TRP A 1 9.22 4.80 -5.81
N GLY A 2 8.20 5.56 -5.40
CA GLY A 2 6.80 5.13 -5.33
C GLY A 2 5.98 5.71 -6.46
N LEU A 3 4.68 5.89 -6.21
CA LEU A 3 3.77 6.52 -7.16
C LEU A 3 4.10 8.01 -7.36
N GLU A 4 3.83 8.48 -8.58
CA GLU A 4 3.92 9.89 -8.92
C GLU A 4 2.71 10.66 -8.35
N LYS A 5 2.88 11.95 -8.04
CA LYS A 5 1.89 12.72 -7.28
C LYS A 5 0.59 12.95 -8.06
N SER A 6 0.66 13.05 -9.38
CA SER A 6 -0.55 13.19 -10.21
C SER A 6 -1.50 11.99 -10.01
N ILE A 7 -0.95 10.77 -9.98
CA ILE A 7 -1.71 9.53 -9.78
C ILE A 7 -2.41 9.53 -8.43
N LEU A 8 -1.74 10.03 -7.38
CA LEU A 8 -2.36 10.16 -6.04
C LEU A 8 -3.48 11.20 -6.00
N THR A 9 -3.45 12.21 -6.88
CA THR A 9 -4.45 13.27 -6.96
C THR A 9 -5.69 12.82 -7.74
N GLU A 10 -5.51 11.89 -8.69
CA GLU A 10 -6.59 11.29 -9.48
C GLU A 10 -7.28 10.12 -8.77
N ALA A 11 -6.69 9.58 -7.70
CA ALA A 11 -7.26 8.46 -6.98
C ALA A 11 -8.49 8.88 -6.15
N ASP A 12 -9.61 8.17 -6.31
CA ASP A 12 -10.82 8.39 -5.49
C ASP A 12 -10.56 8.09 -4.01
N TYR A 13 -9.68 7.12 -3.73
CA TYR A 13 -9.33 6.67 -2.39
C TYR A 13 -7.84 6.37 -2.28
N VAL A 14 -7.27 6.72 -1.13
CA VAL A 14 -5.91 6.36 -0.73
C VAL A 14 -6.00 5.52 0.54
N LEU A 15 -5.44 4.31 0.49
CA LEU A 15 -5.41 3.40 1.63
C LEU A 15 -4.29 3.78 2.59
N ASP A 16 -4.50 3.47 3.87
CA ASP A 16 -3.45 3.59 4.87
C ASP A 16 -2.26 2.66 4.54
N PRO A 17 -1.02 3.08 4.86
CA PRO A 17 0.15 2.25 4.65
C PRO A 17 0.07 0.94 5.45
N ILE A 18 0.82 -0.06 5.01
CA ILE A 18 0.95 -1.31 5.74
C ILE A 18 1.95 -1.08 6.87
N ASP A 19 1.54 -0.98 8.13
CA ASP A 19 2.51 -0.83 9.23
C ASP A 19 3.33 -2.12 9.45
N GLY A 20 4.65 -1.97 9.44
CA GLY A 20 5.60 -3.00 9.83
C GLY A 20 5.98 -2.91 11.32
N VAL A 21 6.71 -3.90 11.82
CA VAL A 21 7.18 -3.95 13.23
C VAL A 21 8.35 -3.00 13.54
N GLY A 22 8.87 -2.28 12.54
CA GLY A 22 10.01 -1.39 12.71
C GLY A 22 9.99 -0.23 11.71
N GLU A 23 11.04 0.58 11.73
CA GLU A 23 11.11 1.83 10.94
C GLU A 23 11.27 1.60 9.43
N TYR A 24 11.71 0.41 9.01
CA TYR A 24 11.84 0.06 7.61
C TYR A 24 10.57 -0.61 7.08
N ASN A 25 9.86 0.10 6.20
CA ASN A 25 8.59 -0.36 5.64
C ASN A 25 8.57 -0.41 4.09
N HIS A 26 9.74 -0.58 3.47
CA HIS A 26 9.82 -0.76 2.03
C HIS A 26 9.60 -2.22 1.66
N LEU A 27 8.33 -2.57 1.52
CA LEU A 27 7.92 -3.88 1.03
C LEU A 27 8.12 -3.98 -0.48
N SER A 28 8.35 -5.21 -0.96
CA SER A 28 8.22 -5.48 -2.39
C SER A 28 6.80 -5.19 -2.84
N VAL A 29 6.63 -4.67 -4.07
CA VAL A 29 5.30 -4.34 -4.61
C VAL A 29 4.36 -5.55 -4.56
N ARG A 30 4.86 -6.76 -4.85
CA ARG A 30 4.06 -7.99 -4.76
C ARG A 30 3.56 -8.28 -3.35
N ALA A 31 4.43 -8.09 -2.35
CA ALA A 31 4.04 -8.29 -0.94
C ALA A 31 3.03 -7.23 -0.49
N ALA A 32 3.24 -5.96 -0.86
CA ALA A 32 2.29 -4.88 -0.56
C ALA A 32 0.91 -5.16 -1.15
N VAL A 33 0.84 -5.61 -2.41
CA VAL A 33 -0.42 -5.99 -3.06
C VAL A 33 -1.09 -7.16 -2.36
N ALA A 34 -0.34 -8.23 -2.04
CA ALA A 34 -0.89 -9.40 -1.36
C ALA A 34 -1.52 -9.04 -0.01
N ILE A 35 -0.83 -8.22 0.80
CA ILE A 35 -1.33 -7.78 2.12
C ILE A 35 -2.56 -6.88 1.98
N ILE A 36 -2.57 -5.95 1.03
CA ILE A 36 -3.73 -5.07 0.81
C ILE A 36 -4.96 -5.89 0.37
N LEU A 37 -4.78 -6.83 -0.57
CA LEU A 37 -5.88 -7.68 -1.02
C LEU A 37 -6.42 -8.56 0.11
N ASP A 38 -5.55 -9.12 0.94
CA ASP A 38 -5.94 -9.89 2.13
C ASP A 38 -6.78 -9.05 3.10
N ARG A 39 -6.34 -7.83 3.44
CA ARG A 39 -7.09 -6.90 4.31
C ARG A 39 -8.49 -6.56 3.76
N LEU A 40 -8.63 -6.44 2.44
CA LEU A 40 -9.89 -6.06 1.80
C LEU A 40 -10.86 -7.24 1.62
N LEU A 41 -10.35 -8.44 1.33
CA LEU A 41 -11.15 -9.57 0.87
C LEU A 41 -11.25 -10.73 1.86
N ALA A 42 -10.24 -10.92 2.72
CA ALA A 42 -10.08 -12.15 3.52
C ALA A 42 -10.62 -12.02 4.96
N ARG A 43 -11.61 -11.15 5.19
CA ARG A 43 -12.30 -11.09 6.48
C ARG A 43 -13.26 -12.27 6.69
#